data_AF-A0A820QZI4-F1
#
_entry.id   AF-A0A820QZI4-F1
#
_cell.length_a   1.000
_cell.length_b   1.000
_cell.length_c   1.000
_cell.angle_alpha   90.00
_cell.angle_beta   90.00
_cell.angle_gamma   90.00
#
_symmetry.space_group_name_H-M   'P 1'
#
loop_
_entity.id
_entity.type
_entity.pdbx_description
1 polymer ?
#
loop_
_entity_poly.entity_id
_entity_poly.type
_entity_poly.pdbx_seq_one_letter_code
_entity_poly.pdbx_strand_id
1 'polypeptide(L)'
;DNPSAYEVYNPVNYVANWTQPMLIIVGAHDYRVPETQGIGAFTALQRRNITSRLLYFPTENHWVLNPHHSIAWFEEVFNWMRQHAS
;
A
#
# COMPACT_ATOMS: atom_id res chain seq x y z
N ASP A 1 19.04 7.40 20.11
CA ASP A 1 17.70 7.35 19.51
C ASP A 1 17.00 8.71 19.62
N ASN A 2 16.21 9.09 18.61
CA ASN A 2 15.45 10.34 18.57
C ASN A 2 13.94 10.06 18.45
N PRO A 3 13.24 9.84 19.59
CA PRO A 3 11.82 9.45 19.60
C PRO A 3 10.90 10.46 18.91
N SER A 4 11.21 11.75 18.99
CA SER A 4 10.38 12.80 18.38
C SER A 4 10.44 12.77 16.85
N ALA A 5 11.56 12.34 16.25
CA ALA A 5 11.65 12.19 14.81
C ALA A 5 10.73 11.06 14.30
N TYR A 6 10.59 9.96 15.04
CA TYR A 6 9.68 8.88 14.66
C TYR A 6 8.22 9.35 14.61
N GLU A 7 7.80 10.20 15.54
CA GLU A 7 6.44 10.77 15.55
C GLU A 7 6.22 11.75 14.39
N VAL A 8 7.20 12.61 14.10
CA VAL A 8 7.10 13.61 13.01
C VAL A 8 7.00 12.95 11.63
N TYR A 9 7.63 11.79 11.42
CA TYR A 9 7.63 11.12 10.12
C TYR A 9 6.65 9.94 10.03
N ASN A 10 5.81 9.73 11.05
CA ASN A 10 4.81 8.67 11.02
C ASN A 10 3.64 9.05 10.10
N PRO A 11 3.42 8.34 8.97
CA PRO A 11 2.37 8.69 8.00
C PRO A 11 0.95 8.62 8.57
N VAL A 12 0.73 7.86 9.66
CA VAL A 12 -0.57 7.78 10.35
C VAL A 12 -1.02 9.15 10.84
N ASN A 13 -0.08 10.00 11.27
CA ASN A 13 -0.37 11.34 11.77
C ASN A 13 -0.86 12.31 10.68
N TYR A 14 -0.72 11.92 9.40
CA TYR A 14 -1.06 12.76 8.24
C TYR A 14 -2.17 12.17 7.38
N VAL A 15 -2.83 11.11 7.84
CA VAL A 15 -3.95 10.46 7.12
C VAL A 15 -5.03 11.47 6.74
N ALA A 16 -5.27 12.52 7.54
CA ALA A 16 -6.26 13.55 7.23
C ALA A 16 -5.93 14.38 5.97
N ASN A 17 -4.67 14.41 5.56
CA ASN A 17 -4.20 15.22 4.43
C ASN A 17 -4.20 14.47 3.10
N TRP A 18 -4.43 13.16 3.10
CA TRP A 18 -4.41 12.39 1.85
C TRP A 18 -5.55 12.82 0.93
N THR A 19 -5.30 12.90 -0.38
CA THR A 19 -6.31 13.30 -1.36
C THR A 19 -6.22 12.54 -2.67
N GLN A 20 -5.05 11.95 -2.95
CA GLN A 20 -4.74 11.34 -4.23
C GLN A 20 -5.21 9.88 -4.28
N PRO A 21 -5.60 9.38 -5.46
CA PRO A 21 -5.82 7.95 -5.65
C PRO A 21 -4.60 7.15 -5.22
N MET A 22 -4.82 6.04 -4.50
CA MET A 22 -3.73 5.17 -4.02
C MET A 22 -3.95 3.69 -4.29
N LEU A 23 -2.95 3.07 -4.91
CA LEU A 23 -2.80 1.61 -5.00
C LEU A 23 -1.94 1.13 -3.82
N ILE A 24 -2.50 0.22 -3.03
CA ILE A 24 -1.84 -0.44 -1.91
C ILE A 24 -1.53 -1.88 -2.30
N ILE A 25 -0.27 -2.28 -2.16
CA ILE A 25 0.19 -3.63 -2.50
C ILE A 25 0.84 -4.24 -1.26
N VAL A 26 0.42 -5.45 -0.87
CA VAL A 26 0.86 -6.09 0.37
C VAL A 26 1.03 -7.60 0.20
N GLY A 27 2.07 -8.16 0.83
CA GLY A 27 2.29 -9.60 0.97
C GLY A 27 2.07 -10.05 2.41
N ALA A 28 1.36 -11.15 2.62
CA ALA A 28 1.04 -11.66 3.96
C ALA A 28 2.26 -12.18 4.73
N HIS A 29 3.31 -12.61 4.01
CA HIS A 29 4.56 -13.08 4.59
C HIS A 29 5.65 -12.00 4.63
N ASP A 30 5.28 -10.72 4.54
CA ASP A 30 6.21 -9.63 4.79
C ASP A 30 6.41 -9.42 6.31
N TYR A 31 7.44 -10.06 6.84
CA TYR A 31 7.84 -9.91 8.25
C TYR A 31 8.61 -8.61 8.53
N ARG A 32 8.93 -7.80 7.51
CA ARG A 32 9.53 -6.46 7.69
C ARG A 32 8.45 -5.40 7.87
N VAL A 33 7.36 -5.51 7.11
CA VAL A 33 6.21 -4.61 7.17
C VAL A 33 4.93 -5.44 7.26
N PRO A 34 4.33 -5.58 8.45
CA PRO A 34 3.13 -6.39 8.62
C PRO A 34 1.98 -5.96 7.70
N GLU A 35 1.28 -6.93 7.11
CA GLU A 35 0.15 -6.71 6.19
C GLU A 35 -0.93 -5.78 6.76
N THR A 36 -1.10 -5.79 8.09
CA THR A 36 -2.06 -4.95 8.82
C THR A 36 -1.81 -3.46 8.62
N GLN A 37 -0.57 -3.04 8.38
CA GLN A 37 -0.26 -1.63 8.08
C GLN A 37 -0.85 -1.20 6.73
N GLY A 38 -0.68 -2.02 5.69
CA GLY A 38 -1.26 -1.73 4.37
C GLY A 38 -2.78 -1.86 4.36
N ILE A 39 -3.34 -2.86 5.04
CA ILE A 39 -4.80 -3.00 5.20
C ILE A 39 -5.38 -1.80 5.98
N GLY A 40 -4.67 -1.32 7.01
CA GLY A 40 -5.04 -0.12 7.75
C GLY A 40 -5.03 1.13 6.87
N ALA A 41 -3.99 1.31 6.05
CA ALA A 41 -3.93 2.41 5.07
C ALA A 41 -5.09 2.34 4.07
N PHE A 42 -5.37 1.17 3.50
CA PHE A 42 -6.52 0.95 2.60
C PHE A 42 -7.85 1.30 3.29
N THR A 43 -8.04 0.86 4.53
CA THR A 43 -9.24 1.16 5.32
C THR A 43 -9.38 2.67 5.55
N ALA A 44 -8.28 3.38 5.83
CA ALA A 44 -8.30 4.83 6.00
C ALA A 44 -8.69 5.55 4.70
N LEU A 45 -8.22 5.09 3.54
CA LEU A 45 -8.60 5.61 2.23
C LEU A 45 -10.09 5.41 1.96
N GLN A 46 -10.60 4.21 2.21
CA GLN A 46 -12.02 3.87 2.05
C GLN A 46 -12.91 4.76 2.92
N ARG A 47 -12.56 4.96 4.19
CA ARG A 47 -13.31 5.84 5.12
C ARG A 47 -13.37 7.30 4.68
N ARG A 48 -12.41 7.74 3.86
CA ARG A 48 -12.32 9.10 3.34
C ARG A 48 -12.85 9.24 1.91
N ASN A 49 -13.45 8.18 1.36
CA ASN A 49 -13.93 8.12 -0.02
C ASN A 49 -12.84 8.48 -1.05
N ILE A 50 -11.59 8.13 -0.76
CA ILE A 50 -10.48 8.31 -1.69
C ILE A 50 -10.40 7.06 -2.58
N THR A 51 -10.37 7.27 -3.90
CA THR A 51 -10.19 6.21 -4.89
C THR A 51 -8.99 5.36 -4.52
N SER A 52 -9.21 4.09 -4.24
CA SER A 52 -8.15 3.23 -3.73
C SER A 52 -8.37 1.78 -4.13
N ARG A 53 -7.25 1.05 -4.22
CA ARG A 53 -7.21 -0.35 -4.63
C ARG A 53 -6.23 -1.10 -3.75
N LEU A 54 -6.59 -2.33 -3.40
CA LEU A 54 -5.74 -3.25 -2.63
C LEU A 54 -5.39 -4.46 -3.49
N LEU A 55 -4.10 -4.66 -3.75
CA LEU A 55 -3.55 -5.88 -4.32
C LEU A 55 -2.88 -6.70 -3.22
N TYR A 56 -3.54 -7.79 -2.81
CA TYR A 56 -3.13 -8.62 -1.68
C TYR A 56 -2.60 -9.96 -2.17
N PHE A 57 -1.37 -10.29 -1.76
CA PHE A 57 -0.71 -11.55 -2.05
C PHE A 57 -0.58 -12.40 -0.78
N PRO A 58 -1.40 -13.44 -0.60
CA PRO A 58 -1.44 -14.22 0.64
C PRO A 58 -0.19 -15.07 0.90
N THR A 59 0.69 -15.23 -0.09
CA THR A 59 1.88 -16.08 0.02
C THR A 59 3.19 -15.33 -0.22
N GLU A 60 3.14 -14.09 -0.71
CA GLU A 60 4.33 -13.29 -1.00
C GLU A 60 4.90 -12.65 0.26
N ASN A 61 6.22 -12.42 0.23
CA ASN A 61 6.90 -11.67 1.27
C ASN A 61 7.07 -10.21 0.82
N HIS A 62 8.11 -9.53 1.32
CA HIS A 62 8.44 -8.18 0.90
C HIS A 62 8.74 -8.02 -0.61
N TRP A 63 9.06 -9.13 -1.28
CA TRP A 63 9.25 -9.21 -2.72
C TRP A 63 8.14 -10.07 -3.31
N VAL A 64 7.74 -9.77 -4.54
CA VAL A 64 6.83 -10.60 -5.32
C VAL A 64 7.65 -11.62 -6.10
N LEU A 65 7.82 -12.82 -5.55
CA LEU A 65 8.74 -13.85 -6.04
C LEU A 65 8.06 -14.87 -6.96
N ASN A 66 6.76 -15.16 -6.78
CA ASN A 66 6.07 -16.06 -7.69
C ASN A 66 5.91 -15.39 -9.07
N PRO A 67 6.34 -16.04 -10.17
CA PRO A 67 6.27 -15.44 -11.50
C PRO A 67 4.88 -15.00 -11.93
N HIS A 68 3.83 -15.77 -11.56
CA HIS A 68 2.45 -15.42 -11.90
C HIS A 68 1.98 -14.20 -11.11
N HIS A 69 2.39 -14.08 -9.84
CA HIS A 69 2.11 -12.89 -9.05
C HIS A 69 2.87 -11.67 -9.56
N SER A 70 4.11 -11.84 -10.06
CA SER A 70 4.85 -10.73 -10.66
C SER A 70 4.14 -10.18 -11.89
N ILE A 71 3.57 -11.03 -12.76
CA ILE A 71 2.76 -10.60 -13.90
C ILE A 71 1.56 -9.78 -13.41
N ALA A 72 0.77 -10.31 -12.47
CA ALA A 72 -0.38 -9.60 -11.91
C ALA A 72 0.02 -8.27 -11.26
N TRP A 73 1.17 -8.22 -10.58
CA TRP A 73 1.73 -7.01 -9.99
C TRP A 73 2.00 -5.94 -11.05
N PHE A 74 2.73 -6.29 -12.12
CA PHE A 74 3.04 -5.35 -13.20
C PHE A 74 1.77 -4.89 -13.93
N GLU A 75 0.85 -5.80 -14.23
CA GLU A 75 -0.42 -5.47 -14.88
C GLU A 75 -1.21 -4.45 -14.06
N GLU A 76 -1.37 -4.69 -12.75
CA GLU A 76 -2.10 -3.79 -11.86
C GLU A 76 -1.42 -2.42 -11.76
N VAL A 77 -0.09 -2.39 -11.59
CA VAL A 77 0.67 -1.14 -11.52
C VAL A 77 0.52 -0.33 -12.81
N PHE A 78 0.69 -0.97 -13.99
CA PHE A 78 0.56 -0.26 -15.26
C PHE A 78 -0.88 0.19 -15.55
N ASN A 79 -1.88 -0.61 -15.19
CA ASN A 79 -3.28 -0.22 -15.28
C ASN A 79 -3.58 0.99 -14.40
N TRP A 80 -3.10 0.97 -13.16
CA TRP A 80 -3.30 2.07 -12.22
C TRP A 80 -2.67 3.38 -12.72
N MET A 81 -1.42 3.31 -13.19
CA MET A 81 -0.72 4.46 -13.75
C MET A 81 -1.45 5.03 -14.98
N ARG A 82 -1.95 4.17 -15.87
CA ARG A 82 -2.76 4.61 -17.02
C ARG A 82 -4.05 5.33 -16.63
N GLN A 83 -4.66 4.97 -15.51
CA GLN A 83 -5.93 5.55 -15.05
C GLN A 83 -5.74 6.85 -14.27
N HIS A 84 -4.61 7.03 -13.59
CA HIS A 84 -4.46 8.07 -12.58
C HIS A 84 -3.18 8.92 -12.66
N ALA A 85 -2.22 8.55 -13.50
CA ALA A 85 -0.92 9.23 -13.62
C ALA A 85 -0.56 9.64 -15.06
N SER A 86 -1.52 9.55 -15.98
CA SER A 86 -1.43 10.02 -17.36
C SER A 86 -1.69 11.51 -17.49
#